data_AF-A0A1C4ZMM3-F1
#
_entry.id   AF-A0A1C4ZMM3-F1
#
_cell.length_a   1.000
_cell.length_b   1.000
_cell.length_c   1.000
_cell.angle_alpha   90.00
_cell.angle_beta   90.00
_cell.angle_gamma   90.00
#
_symmetry.space_group_name_H-M   'P 1'
#
loop_
_entity.id
_entity.type
_entity.pdbx_description
1 polymer ?
#
loop_
_entity_poly.entity_id
_entity_poly.type
_entity_poly.pdbx_seq_one_letter_code
_entity_poly.pdbx_strand_id
1 'polypeptide(L)'
;MGTGEARLAVDCGSASTVAVLAWPDGTWLPLMFDGEPALPSAVLVGGDGDVLTGHQAWQAAAADPQRFIPAPRRSPEQQLAVAGADVDTLDLVAATLRRVAAEAQRAVGSVVEDVRLVVPAGWGPRRRTWMRHAAHRAGLPQPRLIEAPVAVAGHLLATGVQLPVGSYIVVCDVGAGAEVSVLRRGPAGFEVLATLADASAGGTAIDETLTAMFADTSPAGGDGQRWALLASVGAAKHALADRVAVTVPLPQGQAAVLNTDLLEQAAHPVLQRVAQLAIEAIAAAEIAVNDLAGVYCVGGVARMHLLEKVLTETVGVTPTVVADPATAAVRGAADAGAADATAAAELPAEEPVPPLRRAAAIAVPGFMSLGLISQFLLTPEWNGSYLYKWALLNWGELAVAAVFAVIASLGAGTVLASTIAARTSPAVSPGSQTGTGILASASLGVAVSGMYAVVGSLYIGDPAGGFLRWALLPIAPIVAAAAVMALVAARQWRIPQGGWSQLLAFPTGSVVTAGLGMMLIQYSLTADRWPHMVLWIDLASRLGGLLLGVGTVMAVVSQPILRLILGAPLAVITAALVGWPASGILGAIYAIAVAAWWLRQLWTRLLRPATPAAR
;
A
#
# COMPACT_ATOMS: atom_id res chain seq x y z
N MET A 1 34.06 -0.22 -25.61
CA MET A 1 33.68 -0.88 -24.35
C MET A 1 34.59 -0.30 -23.27
N GLY A 2 34.07 0.52 -22.35
CA GLY A 2 34.86 1.12 -21.28
C GLY A 2 34.16 0.87 -19.95
N THR A 3 34.82 0.07 -19.09
CA THR A 3 34.79 0.11 -17.62
C THR A 3 33.55 0.73 -16.98
N GLY A 4 32.58 -0.11 -16.62
CA GLY A 4 31.27 0.32 -16.13
C GLY A 4 31.35 1.12 -14.82
N GLU A 5 30.58 2.20 -14.78
CA GLU A 5 30.52 3.17 -13.68
C GLU A 5 30.15 2.49 -12.36
N ALA A 6 30.83 2.90 -11.28
CA ALA A 6 30.53 2.45 -9.92
C ALA A 6 29.13 2.92 -9.51
N ARG A 7 28.49 2.19 -8.60
CA ARG A 7 27.19 2.53 -8.03
C ARG A 7 27.34 2.69 -6.53
N LEU A 8 26.78 3.75 -5.97
CA LEU A 8 26.81 4.03 -4.54
C LEU A 8 25.46 3.63 -3.92
N ALA A 9 25.46 2.62 -3.06
CA ALA A 9 24.31 2.31 -2.22
C ALA A 9 24.57 2.79 -0.80
N VAL A 10 23.58 3.46 -0.20
CA VAL A 10 23.67 3.99 1.16
C VAL A 10 22.42 3.60 1.96
N ASP A 11 22.64 3.03 3.12
CA ASP A 11 21.64 2.92 4.18
C ASP A 11 21.93 3.97 5.25
N CYS A 12 21.23 5.09 5.17
CA CYS A 12 21.32 6.17 6.15
C CYS A 12 20.42 5.83 7.34
N GLY A 13 20.81 4.84 8.16
CA GLY A 13 20.08 4.36 9.33
C GLY A 13 19.97 5.38 10.48
N SER A 14 19.12 5.08 11.48
CA SER A 14 18.94 5.96 12.64
C SER A 14 20.09 5.84 13.66
N ALA A 15 20.70 4.66 13.79
CA ALA A 15 21.86 4.46 14.67
C ALA A 15 23.18 4.63 13.92
N SER A 16 23.27 4.09 12.71
CA SER A 16 24.45 4.15 11.86
C SER A 16 24.06 4.32 10.40
N THR A 17 24.99 4.87 9.63
CA THR A 17 24.95 4.99 8.18
C THR A 17 26.01 4.06 7.61
N VAL A 18 25.59 3.18 6.69
CA VAL A 18 26.46 2.22 6.00
C VAL A 18 26.37 2.51 4.51
N ALA A 19 27.50 2.42 3.81
CA ALA A 19 27.53 2.63 2.37
C ALA A 19 28.47 1.64 1.70
N VAL A 20 28.11 1.22 0.49
CA VAL A 20 28.93 0.36 -0.35
C VAL A 20 29.01 0.91 -1.76
N LEU A 21 30.15 0.72 -2.39
CA LEU A 21 30.32 0.85 -3.83
C LEU A 21 30.17 -0.52 -4.47
N ALA A 22 29.48 -0.60 -5.60
CA ALA A 22 29.36 -1.83 -6.37
C ALA A 22 29.59 -1.58 -7.85
N TRP A 23 30.31 -2.49 -8.50
CA TRP A 23 30.60 -2.44 -9.92
C TRP A 23 29.78 -3.48 -10.69
N PRO A 24 29.68 -3.36 -12.02
CA PRO A 24 28.90 -4.30 -12.85
C PRO A 24 29.47 -5.73 -12.89
N ASP A 25 30.73 -5.92 -12.53
CA ASP A 25 31.37 -7.25 -12.43
C ASP A 25 30.97 -8.01 -11.16
N GLY A 26 30.11 -7.43 -10.32
CA GLY A 26 29.66 -8.01 -9.05
C GLY A 26 30.62 -7.75 -7.89
N THR A 27 31.74 -7.05 -8.12
CA THR A 27 32.61 -6.62 -7.02
C THR A 27 31.94 -5.50 -6.25
N TRP A 28 32.16 -5.49 -4.93
CA TRP A 28 31.68 -4.45 -4.04
C TRP A 28 32.74 -4.11 -3.01
N LEU A 29 32.72 -2.86 -2.55
CA LEU A 29 33.63 -2.29 -1.57
C LEU A 29 32.83 -1.52 -0.51
N PRO A 30 32.90 -1.89 0.78
CA PRO A 30 32.32 -1.07 1.84
C PRO A 30 33.10 0.24 1.98
N LEU A 31 32.39 1.34 2.18
CA LEU A 31 33.02 2.61 2.53
C LEU A 31 33.42 2.61 4.00
N MET A 32 34.64 3.09 4.26
CA MET A 32 35.20 3.16 5.59
C MET A 32 35.15 4.61 6.10
N PHE A 33 34.72 4.78 7.34
CA PHE A 33 34.59 6.06 8.03
C PHE A 33 35.44 6.01 9.28
N ASP A 34 36.54 6.77 9.28
CA ASP A 34 37.49 6.81 10.40
C ASP A 34 38.03 5.42 10.80
N GLY A 35 38.16 4.53 9.80
CA GLY A 35 38.62 3.15 9.99
C GLY A 35 37.53 2.10 10.24
N GLU A 36 36.26 2.52 10.32
CA GLU A 36 35.11 1.63 10.59
C GLU A 36 34.16 1.52 9.38
N PRO A 37 33.50 0.37 9.14
CA PRO A 37 32.60 0.18 7.99
C PRO A 37 31.22 0.84 8.17
N ALA A 38 30.98 1.50 9.31
CA ALA A 38 29.73 2.17 9.62
C ALA A 38 30.01 3.52 10.29
N LEU A 39 29.34 4.56 9.81
CA LEU A 39 29.38 5.90 10.38
C LEU A 39 28.22 6.05 11.39
N PRO A 40 28.46 6.33 12.68
CA PRO A 40 27.36 6.61 13.60
C PRO A 40 26.48 7.75 13.08
N SER A 41 25.16 7.58 13.11
CA SER A 41 24.21 8.61 12.67
C SER A 41 24.00 9.64 13.79
N ALA A 42 25.06 10.38 14.10
CA ALA A 42 25.08 11.42 15.12
C ALA A 42 25.79 12.67 14.60
N VAL A 43 25.33 13.83 15.07
CA VAL A 43 25.79 15.13 14.58
C VAL A 43 26.01 16.07 15.74
N LEU A 44 27.07 16.88 15.69
CA LEU A 44 27.29 18.00 16.60
C LEU A 44 27.46 19.29 15.81
N VAL A 45 26.67 20.30 16.13
CA VAL A 45 26.67 21.60 15.44
C VAL A 45 27.59 22.55 16.18
N GLY A 46 28.77 22.85 15.62
CA GLY A 46 29.76 23.75 16.19
C GLY A 46 29.29 25.21 16.30
N GLY A 47 30.03 26.02 17.07
CA GLY A 47 29.75 27.44 17.27
C GLY A 47 29.83 28.28 16.00
N ASP A 48 30.71 27.89 15.07
CA ASP A 48 30.99 28.63 13.83
C ASP A 48 30.13 28.15 12.64
N GLY A 49 29.18 27.22 12.89
CA GLY A 49 28.35 26.60 11.85
C GLY A 49 28.92 25.32 11.25
N ASP A 50 30.14 24.92 11.63
CA ASP A 50 30.73 23.63 11.26
C ASP A 50 29.96 22.46 11.88
N VAL A 51 29.86 21.34 11.16
CA VAL A 51 29.07 20.18 11.58
C VAL A 51 29.97 18.95 11.68
N LEU A 52 30.18 18.46 12.91
CA LEU A 52 30.84 17.18 13.15
C LEU A 52 29.82 16.05 12.97
N THR A 53 30.25 14.93 12.40
CA THR A 53 29.40 13.75 12.16
C THR A 53 30.06 12.49 12.70
N GLY A 54 29.29 11.46 13.00
CA GLY A 54 29.84 10.15 13.33
C GLY A 54 30.50 10.06 14.70
N HIS A 55 31.64 9.36 14.73
CA HIS A 55 32.43 9.16 15.95
C HIS A 55 32.92 10.48 16.54
N GLN A 56 33.29 11.45 15.69
CA GLN A 56 33.74 12.77 16.14
C GLN A 56 32.63 13.51 16.89
N ALA A 57 31.38 13.42 16.42
CA ALA A 57 30.23 14.01 17.12
C ALA A 57 30.01 13.35 18.48
N TRP A 58 30.09 12.01 18.56
CA TRP A 58 29.97 11.27 19.83
C TRP A 58 31.08 11.62 20.84
N GLN A 59 32.32 11.76 20.38
CA GLN A 59 33.44 12.12 21.24
C GLN A 59 33.30 13.55 21.79
N ALA A 60 32.84 14.48 20.95
CA ALA A 60 32.64 15.87 21.35
C ALA A 60 31.38 16.09 22.22
N ALA A 61 30.41 15.17 22.20
CA ALA A 61 29.14 15.27 22.95
C ALA A 61 29.32 15.40 24.47
N ALA A 62 30.40 14.85 25.04
CA ALA A 62 30.68 14.97 26.47
C ALA A 62 31.06 16.41 26.87
N ALA A 63 31.73 17.14 25.98
CA ALA A 63 32.16 18.51 26.21
C ALA A 63 31.08 19.55 25.86
N ASP A 64 30.31 19.30 24.80
CA ASP A 64 29.25 20.22 24.36
C ASP A 64 27.91 19.48 24.12
N PRO A 65 27.25 19.02 25.19
CA PRO A 65 26.05 18.19 25.08
C PRO A 65 24.84 18.93 24.51
N GLN A 66 24.77 20.26 24.64
CA GLN A 66 23.65 21.08 24.16
C GLN A 66 23.65 21.25 22.64
N ARG A 67 24.78 20.93 21.99
CA ARG A 67 24.97 21.01 20.54
C ARG A 67 24.93 19.64 19.85
N PHE A 68 24.76 18.57 20.63
CA PHE A 68 24.76 17.20 20.14
C PHE A 68 23.34 16.73 19.79
N ILE A 69 23.19 16.17 18.58
CA ILE A 69 21.96 15.59 18.08
C ILE A 69 22.23 14.11 17.75
N PRO A 70 21.74 13.17 18.59
CA PRO A 70 21.75 11.77 18.23
C PRO A 70 20.64 11.48 17.21
N ALA A 71 20.93 10.65 16.22
CA ALA A 71 19.93 10.09 15.29
C ALA A 71 19.01 11.13 14.62
N PRO A 72 19.54 12.16 13.92
CA PRO A 72 18.73 13.26 13.37
C PRO A 72 17.59 12.81 12.45
N ARG A 73 17.71 11.63 11.81
CA ARG A 73 16.67 11.02 10.98
C ARG A 73 15.40 10.65 11.75
N ARG A 74 15.43 10.47 13.08
CA ARG A 74 14.26 10.11 13.90
C ARG A 74 13.22 11.22 14.00
N SER A 75 13.64 12.46 13.79
CA SER A 75 12.78 13.65 13.81
C SER A 75 12.68 14.25 12.40
N PRO A 76 12.31 13.47 11.36
CA PRO A 76 12.31 13.99 10.01
C PRO A 76 11.31 15.15 9.91
N GLU A 77 11.64 16.14 9.08
CA GLU A 77 10.76 17.28 8.79
C GLU A 77 10.54 18.21 9.99
N GLN A 78 11.38 18.13 11.03
CA GLN A 78 11.38 19.01 12.19
C GLN A 78 12.58 19.95 12.19
N GLN A 79 12.41 21.10 12.84
CA GLN A 79 13.51 21.95 13.29
C GLN A 79 13.82 21.62 14.75
N LEU A 80 15.10 21.51 15.08
CA LEU A 80 15.57 21.26 16.43
C LEU A 80 16.25 22.52 16.95
N ALA A 81 15.93 22.91 18.19
CA ALA A 81 16.63 23.98 18.88
C ALA A 81 17.99 23.44 19.38
N VAL A 82 19.08 23.96 18.82
CA VAL A 82 20.46 23.54 19.12
C VAL A 82 21.23 24.78 19.57
N ALA A 83 21.62 24.82 20.85
CA ALA A 83 22.28 25.96 21.48
C ALA A 83 21.62 27.33 21.18
N GLY A 84 20.28 27.37 21.13
CA GLY A 84 19.49 28.59 20.90
C GLY A 84 19.26 28.96 19.43
N ALA A 85 19.68 28.13 18.47
CA ALA A 85 19.40 28.28 17.04
C ALA A 85 18.51 27.15 16.52
N ASP A 86 17.58 27.45 15.63
CA ASP A 86 16.76 26.44 14.95
C ASP A 86 17.54 25.83 13.79
N VAL A 87 17.76 24.51 13.86
CA VAL A 87 18.49 23.75 12.83
C VAL A 87 17.54 22.75 12.18
N ASP A 88 17.49 22.76 10.85
CA ASP A 88 16.69 21.79 10.09
C ASP A 88 17.34 20.40 10.15
N THR A 89 16.56 19.39 10.54
CA THR A 89 17.02 17.99 10.53
C THR A 89 17.45 17.50 9.15
N LEU A 90 16.92 18.11 8.08
CA LEU A 90 17.37 17.87 6.71
C LEU A 90 18.85 18.23 6.54
N ASP A 91 19.29 19.35 7.11
CA ASP A 91 20.69 19.80 7.04
C ASP A 91 21.63 18.87 7.80
N LEU A 92 21.17 18.37 8.95
CA LEU A 92 21.92 17.41 9.76
C LEU A 92 22.11 16.08 9.02
N VAL A 93 21.05 15.54 8.40
CA VAL A 93 21.16 14.32 7.58
C VAL A 93 21.99 14.57 6.32
N ALA A 94 21.86 15.74 5.69
CA ALA A 94 22.71 16.11 4.56
C ALA A 94 24.19 16.20 4.94
N ALA A 95 24.53 16.64 6.16
CA ALA A 95 25.92 16.60 6.66
C ALA A 95 26.48 15.18 6.70
N THR A 96 25.72 14.21 7.22
CA THR A 96 26.10 12.79 7.21
C THR A 96 26.27 12.26 5.78
N LEU A 97 25.33 12.56 4.88
CA LEU A 97 25.40 12.14 3.48
C LEU A 97 26.56 12.80 2.71
N ARG A 98 26.96 14.03 3.06
CA ARG A 98 28.16 14.68 2.50
C ARG A 98 29.42 13.90 2.85
N ARG A 99 29.52 13.38 4.08
CA ARG A 99 30.63 12.51 4.48
C ARG A 99 30.66 11.25 3.62
N VAL A 100 29.51 10.61 3.39
CA VAL A 100 29.40 9.45 2.50
C VAL A 100 29.83 9.78 1.07
N ALA A 101 29.36 10.89 0.51
CA ALA A 101 29.71 11.34 -0.83
C ALA A 101 31.23 11.58 -0.98
N ALA A 102 31.85 12.21 0.02
CA ALA A 102 33.29 12.47 0.03
C ALA A 102 34.11 11.18 0.09
N GLU A 103 33.70 10.20 0.89
CA GLU A 103 34.36 8.88 0.95
C GLU A 103 34.18 8.10 -0.36
N ALA A 104 32.98 8.13 -0.95
CA ALA A 104 32.70 7.51 -2.24
C ALA A 104 33.58 8.10 -3.35
N GLN A 105 33.65 9.43 -3.43
CA GLN A 105 34.46 10.14 -4.42
C GLN A 105 35.95 9.88 -4.21
N ARG A 106 36.41 9.76 -2.96
CA ARG A 106 37.81 9.41 -2.66
C ARG A 106 38.16 7.99 -3.11
N ALA A 107 37.24 7.05 -2.94
CA ALA A 107 37.44 5.65 -3.32
C ALA A 107 37.39 5.45 -4.85
N VAL A 108 36.50 6.15 -5.56
CA VAL A 108 36.32 6.01 -7.02
C VAL A 108 37.22 6.97 -7.83
N GLY A 109 37.59 8.11 -7.25
CA GLY A 109 38.33 9.19 -7.92
C GLY A 109 37.45 10.20 -8.69
N SER A 110 36.14 9.94 -8.78
CA SER A 110 35.15 10.81 -9.44
C SER A 110 33.83 10.81 -8.68
N VAL A 111 32.92 11.70 -9.05
CA VAL A 111 31.54 11.67 -8.56
C VAL A 111 30.86 10.40 -9.08
N VAL A 112 30.05 9.76 -8.22
CA VAL A 112 29.30 8.55 -8.55
C VAL A 112 27.88 8.93 -8.95
N GLU A 113 27.50 8.63 -10.19
CA GLU A 113 26.23 9.07 -10.79
C GLU A 113 25.02 8.19 -10.36
N ASP A 114 25.19 6.86 -10.29
CA ASP A 114 24.12 5.95 -9.80
C ASP A 114 24.15 5.88 -8.26
N VAL A 115 23.28 6.66 -7.64
CA VAL A 115 23.08 6.68 -6.18
C VAL A 115 21.77 5.99 -5.80
N ARG A 116 21.86 5.07 -4.83
CA ARG A 116 20.73 4.32 -4.30
C ARG A 116 20.64 4.49 -2.80
N LEU A 117 19.48 4.92 -2.32
CA LEU A 117 19.25 5.12 -0.89
C LEU A 117 18.24 4.12 -0.38
N VAL A 118 18.63 3.37 0.64
CA VAL A 118 17.74 2.50 1.39
C VAL A 118 16.81 3.36 2.24
N VAL A 119 15.51 3.10 2.17
CA VAL A 119 14.48 3.75 2.97
C VAL A 119 13.55 2.73 3.62
N PRO A 120 12.97 3.02 4.79
CA PRO A 120 11.99 2.12 5.40
C PRO A 120 10.74 1.97 4.54
N ALA A 121 10.14 0.77 4.49
CA ALA A 121 9.00 0.49 3.61
C ALA A 121 7.75 1.29 4.02
N GLY A 122 7.56 1.48 5.33
CA GLY A 122 6.44 2.25 5.89
C GLY A 122 6.49 3.76 5.60
N TRP A 123 7.55 4.28 4.97
CA TRP A 123 7.65 5.71 4.66
C TRP A 123 6.73 6.12 3.52
N GLY A 124 5.83 7.07 3.80
CA GLY A 124 4.99 7.72 2.80
C GLY A 124 5.76 8.69 1.88
N PRO A 125 5.08 9.26 0.86
CA PRO A 125 5.71 10.10 -0.16
C PRO A 125 6.47 11.32 0.40
N ARG A 126 5.96 11.93 1.47
CA ARG A 126 6.58 13.12 2.10
C ARG A 126 7.99 12.84 2.61
N ARG A 127 8.17 11.79 3.42
CA ARG A 127 9.47 11.37 3.97
C ARG A 127 10.45 10.91 2.88
N ARG A 128 9.94 10.24 1.84
CA ARG A 128 10.74 9.85 0.67
C ARG A 128 11.27 11.07 -0.08
N THR A 129 10.42 12.08 -0.29
CA THR A 129 10.85 13.35 -0.88
C THR A 129 11.83 14.11 0.02
N TRP A 130 11.59 14.13 1.33
CA TRP A 130 12.53 14.71 2.30
C TRP A 130 13.93 14.07 2.22
N MET A 131 14.02 12.75 2.10
CA MET A 131 15.30 12.05 1.92
C MET A 131 16.00 12.42 0.59
N ARG A 132 15.25 12.55 -0.51
CA ARG A 132 15.82 13.03 -1.77
C ARG A 132 16.36 14.45 -1.65
N HIS A 133 15.68 15.32 -0.91
CA HIS A 133 16.18 16.66 -0.65
C HIS A 133 17.44 16.65 0.22
N ALA A 134 17.51 15.79 1.25
CA ALA A 134 18.73 15.62 2.04
C ALA A 134 19.91 15.15 1.18
N ALA A 135 19.68 14.21 0.26
CA ALA A 135 20.70 13.75 -0.70
C ALA A 135 21.14 14.86 -1.66
N HIS A 136 20.19 15.59 -2.23
CA HIS A 136 20.49 16.73 -3.11
C HIS A 136 21.29 17.81 -2.39
N ARG A 137 20.89 18.14 -1.15
CA ARG A 137 21.59 19.09 -0.28
C ARG A 137 22.99 18.61 0.11
N ALA A 138 23.21 17.30 0.09
CA ALA A 138 24.51 16.70 0.28
C ALA A 138 25.39 16.68 -0.98
N GLY A 139 24.90 17.17 -2.12
CA GLY A 139 25.62 17.15 -3.39
C GLY A 139 25.61 15.78 -4.08
N LEU A 140 24.77 14.85 -3.63
CA LEU A 140 24.56 13.57 -4.33
C LEU A 140 23.62 13.79 -5.54
N PRO A 141 23.85 13.09 -6.67
CA PRO A 141 22.90 12.96 -7.77
C PRO A 141 21.53 12.47 -7.29
N GLN A 142 20.50 12.63 -8.13
CA GLN A 142 19.13 12.25 -7.79
C GLN A 142 19.06 10.75 -7.46
N PRO A 143 18.78 10.36 -6.20
CA PRO A 143 18.91 8.97 -5.81
C PRO A 143 17.67 8.15 -6.19
N ARG A 144 17.90 6.88 -6.54
CA ARG A 144 16.85 5.86 -6.55
C ARG A 144 16.61 5.38 -5.13
N LEU A 145 15.37 5.52 -4.64
CA LEU A 145 15.00 5.02 -3.32
C LEU A 145 14.62 3.54 -3.42
N ILE A 146 15.22 2.71 -2.57
CA ILE A 146 14.96 1.28 -2.47
C ILE A 146 14.41 0.98 -1.08
N GLU A 147 13.32 0.23 -1.00
CA GLU A 147 12.75 -0.18 0.28
C GLU A 147 13.65 -1.22 0.95
N ALA A 148 14.00 -0.98 2.22
CA ALA A 148 14.86 -1.85 3.01
C ALA A 148 14.45 -3.33 2.95
N PRO A 149 13.19 -3.72 3.25
CA PRO A 149 12.83 -5.14 3.24
C PRO A 149 12.85 -5.75 1.82
N VAL A 150 12.60 -4.96 0.77
CA VAL A 150 12.70 -5.42 -0.63
C VAL A 150 14.16 -5.62 -1.03
N ALA A 151 15.05 -4.72 -0.61
CA ALA A 151 16.49 -4.85 -0.83
C ALA A 151 17.03 -6.11 -0.15
N VAL A 152 16.66 -6.33 1.11
CA VAL A 152 17.02 -7.55 1.86
C VAL A 152 16.52 -8.80 1.16
N ALA A 153 15.26 -8.83 0.73
CA ALA A 153 14.69 -9.96 0.02
C ALA A 153 15.41 -10.25 -1.32
N GLY A 154 15.80 -9.20 -2.05
CA GLY A 154 16.64 -9.32 -3.24
C GLY A 154 18.03 -9.88 -2.93
N HIS A 155 18.64 -9.43 -1.83
CA HIS A 155 19.93 -9.94 -1.36
C HIS A 155 19.86 -11.43 -0.97
N LEU A 156 18.76 -11.87 -0.34
CA LEU A 156 18.53 -13.29 -0.04
C LEU A 156 18.51 -14.14 -1.31
N LEU A 157 17.82 -13.70 -2.36
CA LEU A 157 17.84 -14.38 -3.66
C LEU A 157 19.25 -14.44 -4.25
N ALA A 158 19.98 -13.32 -4.23
CA ALA A 158 21.34 -13.23 -4.77
C ALA A 158 22.34 -14.15 -4.04
N THR A 159 22.10 -14.40 -2.74
CA THR A 159 22.90 -15.29 -1.89
C THR A 159 22.44 -16.74 -1.91
N GLY A 160 21.46 -17.08 -2.76
CA GLY A 160 21.04 -18.46 -3.06
C GLY A 160 19.82 -18.97 -2.29
N VAL A 161 19.16 -18.11 -1.49
CA VAL A 161 17.91 -18.47 -0.81
C VAL A 161 16.81 -18.66 -1.85
N GLN A 162 16.19 -19.83 -1.86
CA GLN A 162 15.13 -20.17 -2.81
C GLN A 162 13.78 -19.62 -2.32
N LEU A 163 13.27 -18.58 -2.98
CA LEU A 163 11.96 -17.98 -2.71
C LEU A 163 11.11 -18.02 -4.00
N PRO A 164 10.30 -19.08 -4.20
CA PRO A 164 9.46 -19.22 -5.38
C PRO A 164 8.42 -18.12 -5.51
N VAL A 165 7.99 -17.82 -6.74
CA VAL A 165 6.86 -16.89 -6.95
C VAL A 165 5.62 -17.39 -6.21
N GLY A 166 5.01 -16.51 -5.42
CA GLY A 166 3.90 -16.80 -4.52
C GLY A 166 4.30 -16.98 -3.06
N SER A 167 5.60 -17.15 -2.74
CA SER A 167 6.06 -17.31 -1.35
C SER A 167 5.88 -16.03 -0.53
N TYR A 168 5.52 -16.18 0.74
CA TYR A 168 5.49 -15.09 1.72
C TYR A 168 6.72 -15.16 2.63
N ILE A 169 7.33 -14.03 2.93
CA ILE A 169 8.42 -13.94 3.90
C ILE A 169 8.15 -12.79 4.87
N VAL A 170 8.70 -12.89 6.07
CA VAL A 170 8.77 -11.78 7.01
C VAL A 170 10.21 -11.29 7.06
N VAL A 171 10.42 -9.98 6.98
CA VAL A 171 11.71 -9.35 7.23
C VAL A 171 11.59 -8.51 8.49
N CYS A 172 12.33 -8.90 9.54
CA CYS A 172 12.45 -8.18 10.80
C CYS A 172 13.75 -7.36 10.76
N ASP A 173 13.65 -6.06 10.51
CA ASP A 173 14.78 -5.12 10.63
C ASP A 173 14.83 -4.58 12.06
N VAL A 174 15.79 -5.06 12.84
CA VAL A 174 15.99 -4.70 14.24
C VAL A 174 17.28 -3.88 14.37
N GLY A 175 17.16 -2.59 14.07
CA GLY A 175 18.24 -1.60 14.21
C GLY A 175 18.08 -0.77 15.47
N ALA A 176 18.08 0.56 15.31
CA ALA A 176 17.86 1.50 16.43
C ALA A 176 16.45 1.38 17.03
N GLY A 177 15.47 1.09 16.18
CA GLY A 177 14.12 0.61 16.50
C GLY A 177 13.85 -0.65 15.67
N ALA A 178 12.61 -1.14 15.63
CA ALA A 178 12.23 -2.26 14.79
C ALA A 178 11.27 -1.82 13.68
N GLU A 179 11.46 -2.40 12.51
CA GLU A 179 10.49 -2.43 11.42
C GLU A 179 10.31 -3.89 10.98
N VAL A 180 9.08 -4.38 11.00
CA VAL A 180 8.72 -5.72 10.52
C VAL A 180 7.83 -5.59 9.30
N SER A 181 8.26 -6.20 8.20
CA SER A 181 7.54 -6.19 6.92
C SER A 181 7.24 -7.60 6.43
N VAL A 182 6.02 -7.80 5.96
CA VAL A 182 5.60 -9.02 5.28
C VAL A 182 5.67 -8.79 3.79
N LEU A 183 6.41 -9.64 3.07
CA LEU A 183 6.58 -9.54 1.62
C LEU A 183 6.04 -10.77 0.91
N ARG A 184 5.54 -10.56 -0.30
CA ARG A 184 5.18 -11.61 -1.25
C ARG A 184 6.14 -11.60 -2.42
N ARG A 185 6.66 -12.76 -2.82
CA ARG A 185 7.40 -12.90 -4.06
C ARG A 185 6.44 -12.86 -5.25
N GLY A 186 6.47 -11.79 -6.03
CA GLY A 186 5.81 -11.71 -7.34
C GLY A 186 6.73 -12.15 -8.48
N PRO A 187 6.21 -12.21 -9.73
CA PRO A 187 7.02 -12.57 -10.90
C PRO A 187 8.11 -11.55 -11.22
N ALA A 188 7.86 -10.26 -10.95
CA ALA A 188 8.77 -9.16 -11.27
C ALA A 188 9.59 -8.65 -10.07
N GLY A 189 9.31 -9.09 -8.84
CA GLY A 189 9.94 -8.51 -7.64
C GLY A 189 9.33 -9.02 -6.35
N PHE A 190 9.62 -8.33 -5.25
CA PHE A 190 8.90 -8.50 -3.99
C PHE A 190 7.90 -7.36 -3.79
N GLU A 191 6.73 -7.69 -3.31
CA GLU A 191 5.67 -6.75 -2.94
C GLU A 191 5.52 -6.72 -1.42
N VAL A 192 5.47 -5.53 -0.83
CA VAL A 192 5.24 -5.35 0.60
C VAL A 192 3.73 -5.39 0.87
N LEU A 193 3.28 -6.34 1.69
CA LEU A 193 1.86 -6.50 2.05
C LEU A 193 1.49 -5.70 3.31
N ALA A 194 2.37 -5.72 4.31
CA ALA A 194 2.19 -5.01 5.56
C ALA A 194 3.55 -4.62 6.12
N THR A 195 3.62 -3.45 6.76
CA THR A 195 4.78 -2.97 7.49
C THR A 195 4.33 -2.35 8.80
N LEU A 196 4.92 -2.80 9.90
CA LEU A 196 4.75 -2.20 11.22
C LEU A 196 6.11 -1.80 11.77
N ALA A 197 6.17 -0.67 12.47
CA ALA A 197 7.41 -0.17 13.04
C ALA A 197 7.18 0.39 14.44
N ASP A 198 8.18 0.23 15.30
CA ASP A 198 8.20 0.75 16.66
C ASP A 198 9.59 1.29 17.00
N ALA A 199 9.67 2.60 17.24
CA ALA A 199 10.93 3.27 17.54
C ALA A 199 11.50 2.87 18.91
N SER A 200 10.67 2.35 19.81
CA SER A 200 11.07 1.86 21.14
C SER A 200 11.51 0.40 21.13
N ALA A 201 11.23 -0.35 20.07
CA ALA A 201 11.56 -1.76 19.96
C ALA A 201 12.91 -1.98 19.25
N GLY A 202 14.03 -1.51 19.80
CA GLY A 202 15.33 -1.76 19.19
C GLY A 202 16.52 -1.37 20.04
N GLY A 203 17.69 -1.30 19.39
CA GLY A 203 18.98 -1.15 20.07
C GLY A 203 19.09 0.08 20.96
N THR A 204 18.40 1.18 20.63
CA THR A 204 18.44 2.39 21.47
C THR A 204 17.75 2.19 22.81
N ALA A 205 16.60 1.50 22.85
CA ALA A 205 15.93 1.22 24.11
C ALA A 205 16.74 0.27 25.00
N ILE A 206 17.47 -0.67 24.39
CA ILE A 206 18.43 -1.52 25.10
C ILE A 206 19.55 -0.66 25.69
N ASP A 207 20.15 0.23 24.90
CA ASP A 207 21.22 1.13 25.35
C ASP A 207 20.75 2.04 26.49
N GLU A 208 19.54 2.59 26.40
CA GLU A 208 18.95 3.43 27.44
C GLU A 208 18.67 2.66 28.73
N THR A 209 18.15 1.42 28.61
CA THR A 209 17.89 0.55 29.76
C THR A 209 19.19 0.16 30.47
N LEU A 210 20.20 -0.24 29.70
CA LEU A 210 21.54 -0.53 30.22
C LEU A 210 22.18 0.70 30.88
N THR A 211 22.05 1.87 30.24
CA THR A 211 22.55 3.14 30.78
C THR A 211 21.88 3.47 32.12
N ALA A 212 20.57 3.25 32.23
CA ALA A 212 19.84 3.49 33.47
C ALA A 212 20.26 2.55 34.62
N MET A 213 20.74 1.33 34.32
CA MET A 213 21.25 0.42 35.34
C MET A 213 22.61 0.84 35.93
N PHE A 214 23.43 1.56 35.16
CA PHE A 214 24.74 2.05 35.61
C PHE A 214 24.76 3.54 35.96
N ALA A 215 23.70 4.28 35.65
CA ALA A 215 23.58 5.66 36.04
C ALA A 215 23.48 5.75 37.57
N ASP A 216 24.34 6.56 38.17
CA ASP A 216 24.20 6.89 39.58
C ASP A 216 22.92 7.70 39.79
N THR A 217 22.18 7.44 40.86
CA THR A 217 20.93 8.16 41.20
C THR A 217 21.18 9.62 41.63
N SER A 218 22.45 10.02 41.68
CA SER A 218 22.86 11.37 42.06
C SER A 218 22.51 12.40 40.97
N PRO A 219 21.79 13.49 41.30
CA PRO A 219 21.36 14.52 40.35
C PRO A 219 22.52 15.35 39.75
N ALA A 220 23.78 15.02 40.06
CA ALA A 220 24.97 15.77 39.67
C ALA A 220 25.50 15.43 38.26
N GLY A 221 25.02 14.36 37.62
CA GLY A 221 25.47 13.95 36.29
C GLY A 221 24.78 14.72 35.18
N GLY A 222 25.34 15.86 34.77
CA GLY A 222 24.82 16.63 33.63
C GLY A 222 24.86 15.85 32.30
N ASP A 223 24.22 16.41 31.26
CA ASP A 223 24.01 15.75 29.95
C ASP A 223 25.29 15.18 29.30
N GLY A 224 26.45 15.83 29.50
CA GLY A 224 27.73 15.34 28.97
C GLY A 224 28.15 13.98 29.56
N GLN A 225 27.93 13.77 30.87
CA GLN A 225 28.21 12.48 31.51
C GLN A 225 27.24 11.40 31.01
N ARG A 226 25.98 11.76 30.78
CA ARG A 226 24.98 10.86 30.20
C ARG A 226 25.40 10.38 28.81
N TRP A 227 25.85 11.27 27.93
CA TRP A 227 26.31 10.89 26.58
C TRP A 227 27.56 10.02 26.61
N ALA A 228 28.52 10.33 27.49
CA ALA A 228 29.73 9.51 27.68
C ALA A 228 29.39 8.09 28.18
N LEU A 229 28.46 7.97 29.12
CA LEU A 229 27.99 6.68 29.62
C LEU A 229 27.24 5.91 28.53
N LEU A 230 26.32 6.56 27.79
CA LEU A 230 25.57 5.93 26.71
C LEU A 230 26.50 5.40 25.61
N ALA A 231 27.54 6.16 25.24
CA ALA A 231 28.55 5.71 24.28
C ALA A 231 29.34 4.48 24.80
N SER A 232 29.74 4.50 26.07
CA SER A 232 30.48 3.39 26.71
C SER A 232 29.63 2.12 26.82
N VAL A 233 28.35 2.27 27.17
CA VAL A 233 27.37 1.19 27.23
C VAL A 233 27.09 0.62 25.84
N GLY A 234 26.89 1.47 24.84
CA GLY A 234 26.69 1.05 23.45
C GLY A 234 27.90 0.26 22.92
N ALA A 235 29.12 0.70 23.21
CA ALA A 235 30.34 -0.03 22.86
C ALA A 235 30.43 -1.38 23.57
N ALA A 236 30.11 -1.43 24.86
CA ALA A 236 30.11 -2.67 25.64
C ALA A 236 29.05 -3.68 25.15
N LYS A 237 27.84 -3.21 24.83
CA LYS A 237 26.78 -4.03 24.23
C LYS A 237 27.25 -4.70 22.94
N HIS A 238 27.91 -3.95 22.04
CA HIS A 238 28.45 -4.53 20.81
C HIS A 238 29.56 -5.54 21.10
N ALA A 239 30.46 -5.24 22.05
CA ALA A 239 31.55 -6.15 22.41
C ALA A 239 31.05 -7.46 23.06
N LEU A 240 29.85 -7.46 23.67
CA LEU A 240 29.20 -8.66 24.20
C LEU A 240 28.64 -9.59 23.11
N ALA A 241 28.66 -9.20 21.84
CA ALA A 241 28.38 -10.13 20.74
C ALA A 241 29.41 -11.28 20.70
N ASP A 242 30.66 -11.01 21.07
CA ASP A 242 31.78 -11.96 21.02
C ASP A 242 32.41 -12.23 22.39
N ARG A 243 31.87 -11.64 23.48
CA ARG A 243 32.41 -11.72 24.84
C ARG A 243 31.31 -11.98 25.85
N VAL A 244 31.66 -12.64 26.96
CA VAL A 244 30.71 -12.95 28.05
C VAL A 244 30.55 -11.76 29.02
N ALA A 245 31.60 -10.96 29.18
CA ALA A 245 31.61 -9.79 30.05
C ALA A 245 32.55 -8.71 29.52
N VAL A 246 32.19 -7.44 29.73
CA VAL A 246 32.96 -6.27 29.31
C VAL A 246 32.96 -5.23 30.44
N THR A 247 34.13 -4.65 30.69
CA THR A 247 34.27 -3.55 31.64
C THR A 247 33.81 -2.25 30.99
N VAL A 248 32.86 -1.57 31.63
CA VAL A 248 32.32 -0.28 31.20
C VAL A 248 32.93 0.83 32.06
N PRO A 249 33.70 1.76 31.49
CA PRO A 249 34.17 2.92 32.23
C PRO A 249 32.98 3.83 32.56
N LEU A 250 32.81 4.16 33.85
CA LEU A 250 31.78 5.10 34.30
C LEU A 250 32.37 6.52 34.37
N PRO A 251 31.56 7.57 34.09
CA PRO A 251 32.03 8.96 34.15
C PRO A 251 32.64 9.38 35.49
N GLN A 252 32.27 8.71 36.59
CA GLN A 252 32.76 8.99 37.94
C GLN A 252 34.13 8.34 38.25
N GLY A 253 34.75 7.68 37.28
CA GLY A 253 36.05 7.02 37.43
C GLY A 253 36.00 5.60 38.00
N GLN A 254 34.81 5.10 38.35
CA GLN A 254 34.58 3.69 38.65
C GLN A 254 34.40 2.89 37.37
N ALA A 255 34.59 1.57 37.44
CA ALA A 255 34.33 0.67 36.34
C ALA A 255 33.22 -0.31 36.72
N ALA A 256 32.21 -0.45 35.87
CA ALA A 256 31.18 -1.48 36.00
C ALA A 256 31.49 -2.68 35.10
N VAL A 257 30.91 -3.83 35.39
CA VAL A 257 30.97 -5.00 34.51
C VAL A 257 29.58 -5.20 33.92
N LEU A 258 29.49 -5.15 32.59
CA LEU A 258 28.29 -5.57 31.85
C LEU A 258 28.54 -6.99 31.34
N ASN A 259 27.67 -7.93 31.72
CA ASN A 259 27.71 -9.32 31.27
C ASN A 259 26.49 -9.66 30.40
N THR A 260 26.49 -10.85 29.82
CA THR A 260 25.38 -11.37 29.01
C THR A 260 24.06 -11.40 29.77
N ASP A 261 24.06 -11.75 31.06
CA ASP A 261 22.82 -11.82 31.86
C ASP A 261 22.13 -10.46 31.99
N LEU A 262 22.90 -9.39 32.28
CA LEU A 262 22.38 -8.02 32.34
C LEU A 262 21.90 -7.53 30.98
N LEU A 263 22.62 -7.90 29.91
CA LEU A 263 22.19 -7.59 28.54
C LEU A 263 20.87 -8.27 28.21
N GLU A 264 20.72 -9.56 28.52
CA GLU A 264 19.48 -10.30 28.28
C GLU A 264 18.32 -9.73 29.09
N GLN A 265 18.54 -9.37 30.37
CA GLN A 265 17.53 -8.71 31.21
C GLN A 265 17.04 -7.39 30.59
N ALA A 266 17.95 -6.56 30.07
CA ALA A 266 17.59 -5.31 29.42
C ALA A 266 16.95 -5.51 28.04
N ALA A 267 17.41 -6.50 27.28
CA ALA A 267 16.95 -6.74 25.90
C ALA A 267 15.60 -7.47 25.83
N HIS A 268 15.30 -8.36 26.78
CA HIS A 268 14.12 -9.21 26.76
C HIS A 268 12.79 -8.47 26.47
N PRO A 269 12.40 -7.40 27.21
CA PRO A 269 11.14 -6.70 26.94
C PRO A 269 11.12 -6.03 25.55
N VAL A 270 12.27 -5.54 25.09
CA VAL A 270 12.42 -4.93 23.76
C VAL A 270 12.22 -5.98 22.67
N LEU A 271 12.86 -7.14 22.80
CA LEU A 271 12.77 -8.23 21.82
C LEU A 271 11.39 -8.90 21.81
N GLN A 272 10.72 -8.97 22.97
CA GLN A 272 9.31 -9.39 23.03
C GLN A 272 8.41 -8.46 22.22
N ARG A 273 8.63 -7.14 22.27
CA ARG A 273 7.89 -6.20 21.43
C ARG A 273 8.16 -6.43 19.95
N VAL A 274 9.39 -6.74 19.55
CA VAL A 274 9.73 -7.11 18.17
C VAL A 274 8.94 -8.34 17.71
N ALA A 275 8.87 -9.38 18.54
CA ALA A 275 8.14 -10.60 18.19
C ALA A 275 6.63 -10.36 18.09
N GLN A 276 6.08 -9.50 18.97
CA GLN A 276 4.69 -9.08 18.89
C GLN A 276 4.39 -8.28 17.60
N LEU A 277 5.29 -7.39 17.18
CA LEU A 277 5.17 -6.69 15.88
C LEU A 277 5.15 -7.66 14.71
N ALA A 278 5.92 -8.75 14.77
CA ALA A 278 5.91 -9.76 13.71
C ALA A 278 4.54 -10.45 13.59
N ILE A 279 3.91 -10.82 14.71
CA ILE A 279 2.55 -11.38 14.72
C ILE A 279 1.55 -10.36 14.18
N GLU A 280 1.60 -9.12 14.65
CA GLU A 280 0.72 -8.04 14.20
C GLU A 280 0.88 -7.79 12.69
N ALA A 281 2.09 -7.85 12.16
CA ALA A 281 2.36 -7.64 10.74
C ALA A 281 1.86 -8.80 9.87
N ILE A 282 2.06 -10.05 10.32
CA ILE A 282 1.51 -11.26 9.69
C ILE A 282 -0.01 -11.18 9.63
N ALA A 283 -0.65 -10.82 10.75
CA ALA A 283 -2.10 -10.65 10.81
C ALA A 283 -2.60 -9.51 9.89
N ALA A 284 -1.88 -8.39 9.85
CA ALA A 284 -2.21 -7.26 8.97
C ALA A 284 -2.06 -7.60 7.47
N ALA A 285 -1.21 -8.55 7.13
CA ALA A 285 -1.06 -9.09 5.77
C ALA A 285 -2.13 -10.13 5.40
N GLU A 286 -3.04 -10.48 6.32
CA GLU A 286 -4.12 -11.46 6.12
C GLU A 286 -3.61 -12.86 5.68
N ILE A 287 -2.44 -13.29 6.18
CA ILE A 287 -1.85 -14.60 5.90
C ILE A 287 -1.72 -15.44 7.19
N ALA A 288 -1.66 -16.76 7.06
CA ALA A 288 -1.35 -17.64 8.18
C ALA A 288 0.17 -17.78 8.35
N VAL A 289 0.63 -18.04 9.58
CA VAL A 289 2.04 -18.33 9.87
C VAL A 289 2.56 -19.51 9.04
N ASN A 290 1.71 -20.51 8.79
CA ASN A 290 2.05 -21.68 7.97
C ASN A 290 2.26 -21.38 6.48
N ASP A 291 1.84 -20.20 6.00
CA ASP A 291 2.05 -19.77 4.61
C ASP A 291 3.43 -19.12 4.40
N LEU A 292 4.17 -18.87 5.50
CA LEU A 292 5.49 -18.26 5.45
C LEU A 292 6.55 -19.26 4.97
N ALA A 293 7.30 -18.86 3.95
CA ALA A 293 8.53 -19.52 3.54
C ALA A 293 9.70 -19.25 4.51
N GLY A 294 9.62 -18.20 5.32
CA GLY A 294 10.62 -17.92 6.35
C GLY A 294 10.47 -16.55 7.00
N VAL A 295 11.09 -16.40 8.17
CA VAL A 295 11.27 -15.14 8.88
C VAL A 295 12.75 -14.81 8.84
N TYR A 296 13.12 -13.63 8.35
CA TYR A 296 14.51 -13.21 8.16
C TYR A 296 14.82 -11.99 9.02
N CYS A 297 15.88 -12.06 9.82
CA CYS A 297 16.28 -10.97 10.71
C CYS A 297 17.49 -10.23 10.16
N VAL A 298 17.40 -8.89 10.14
CA VAL A 298 18.45 -7.95 9.74
C VAL A 298 18.57 -6.82 10.77
N GLY A 299 19.57 -5.96 10.60
CA GLY A 299 19.87 -4.88 11.54
C GLY A 299 20.87 -5.28 12.62
N GLY A 300 21.40 -4.28 13.34
CA GLY A 300 22.49 -4.48 14.30
C GLY A 300 22.13 -5.38 15.49
N VAL A 301 20.86 -5.40 15.90
CA VAL A 301 20.37 -6.22 17.03
C VAL A 301 20.10 -7.66 16.60
N ALA A 302 20.00 -7.96 15.30
CA ALA A 302 19.71 -9.31 14.81
C ALA A 302 20.79 -10.35 15.15
N ARG A 303 21.99 -9.91 15.55
CA ARG A 303 23.08 -10.80 16.03
C ARG A 303 22.87 -11.30 17.46
N MET A 304 21.94 -10.73 18.23
CA MET A 304 21.66 -11.19 19.59
C MET A 304 20.93 -12.53 19.55
N HIS A 305 21.54 -13.57 20.14
CA HIS A 305 20.95 -14.91 20.17
C HIS A 305 19.57 -14.95 20.85
N LEU A 306 19.34 -14.06 21.83
CA LEU A 306 18.05 -13.92 22.49
C LEU A 306 16.91 -13.57 21.51
N LEU A 307 17.18 -12.85 20.41
CA LEU A 307 16.15 -12.51 19.42
C LEU A 307 15.57 -13.77 18.76
N GLU A 308 16.44 -14.71 18.38
CA GLU A 308 16.04 -15.97 17.74
C GLU A 308 15.12 -16.77 18.65
N LYS A 309 15.50 -16.87 19.93
CA LYS A 309 14.71 -17.55 20.96
C LYS A 309 13.33 -16.92 21.13
N VAL A 310 13.28 -15.60 21.35
CA VAL A 310 12.01 -14.89 21.59
C VAL A 310 11.09 -14.94 20.37
N LEU A 311 11.63 -14.79 19.15
CA LEU A 311 10.85 -14.92 17.92
C LEU A 311 10.32 -16.34 17.74
N THR A 312 11.13 -17.37 18.00
CA THR A 312 10.71 -18.77 17.89
C THR A 312 9.58 -19.09 18.87
N GLU A 313 9.72 -18.67 20.13
CA GLU A 313 8.72 -18.90 21.18
C GLU A 313 7.39 -18.17 20.91
N THR A 314 7.45 -16.97 20.33
CA THR A 314 6.27 -16.13 20.15
C THR A 314 5.59 -16.35 18.78
N VAL A 315 6.37 -16.36 17.69
CA VAL A 315 5.86 -16.49 16.31
C VAL A 315 5.65 -17.95 15.91
N GLY A 316 6.36 -18.89 16.55
CA GLY A 316 6.30 -20.32 16.23
C GLY A 316 7.10 -20.73 14.98
N VAL A 317 7.92 -19.82 14.44
CA VAL A 317 8.81 -20.06 13.30
C VAL A 317 10.22 -19.64 13.69
N THR A 318 11.20 -20.53 13.49
CA THR A 318 12.60 -20.22 13.73
C THR A 318 13.08 -19.18 12.72
N PRO A 319 13.50 -17.98 13.16
CA PRO A 319 13.97 -16.96 12.25
C PRO A 319 15.39 -17.29 11.74
N THR A 320 15.68 -16.88 10.51
CA THR A 320 17.02 -16.94 9.92
C THR A 320 17.67 -15.57 10.04
N VAL A 321 18.79 -15.49 10.77
CA VAL A 321 19.63 -14.28 10.75
C VAL A 321 20.41 -14.25 9.45
N VAL A 322 20.28 -13.15 8.69
CA VAL A 322 21.03 -12.99 7.44
C VAL A 322 22.53 -12.90 7.75
N ALA A 323 23.39 -13.52 6.92
CA ALA A 323 24.83 -13.66 7.18
C ALA A 323 25.51 -12.33 7.58
N ASP A 324 25.22 -11.24 6.84
CA ASP A 324 25.66 -9.89 7.17
C ASP A 324 24.45 -8.99 7.48
N PRO A 325 23.86 -9.07 8.68
CA PRO A 325 22.56 -8.45 8.94
C PRO A 325 22.63 -6.91 8.92
N ALA A 326 23.79 -6.33 9.20
CA ALA A 326 24.02 -4.88 9.17
C ALA A 326 24.22 -4.31 7.75
N THR A 327 24.54 -5.14 6.75
CA THR A 327 24.83 -4.67 5.38
C THR A 327 23.89 -5.28 4.33
N ALA A 328 23.05 -6.25 4.69
CA ALA A 328 22.13 -6.92 3.78
C ALA A 328 21.26 -5.96 2.96
N ALA A 329 20.71 -4.92 3.61
CA ALA A 329 19.86 -3.94 2.93
C ALA A 329 20.66 -3.09 1.93
N VAL A 330 21.84 -2.59 2.31
CA VAL A 330 22.65 -1.74 1.43
C VAL A 330 23.25 -2.54 0.26
N ARG A 331 23.65 -3.80 0.51
CA ARG A 331 24.10 -4.73 -0.55
C ARG A 331 22.97 -5.06 -1.52
N GLY A 332 21.80 -5.40 -0.99
CA GLY A 332 20.60 -5.61 -1.80
C GLY A 332 20.23 -4.40 -2.66
N ALA A 333 20.38 -3.18 -2.13
CA ALA A 333 20.17 -1.97 -2.90
C ALA A 333 21.23 -1.77 -4.00
N ALA A 334 22.49 -2.12 -3.74
CA ALA A 334 23.56 -2.09 -4.74
C ALA A 334 23.31 -3.05 -5.91
N ASP A 335 22.67 -4.19 -5.64
CA ASP A 335 22.31 -5.19 -6.65
C ASP A 335 20.97 -4.90 -7.35
N ALA A 336 20.10 -4.09 -6.75
CA ALA A 336 18.75 -3.80 -7.24
C ALA A 336 18.72 -3.22 -8.67
N GLY A 337 18.26 -4.01 -9.64
CA GLY A 337 18.19 -3.59 -11.05
C GLY A 337 19.52 -3.66 -11.80
N ALA A 338 20.55 -4.31 -11.26
CA ALA A 338 21.79 -4.65 -11.98
C ALA A 338 21.53 -5.58 -13.18
N ALA A 339 20.50 -6.41 -13.09
CA ALA A 339 20.06 -7.31 -14.17
C ALA A 339 19.02 -6.67 -15.12
N ASP A 340 18.53 -5.45 -14.83
CA ASP A 340 17.35 -4.86 -15.49
C ASP A 340 17.68 -3.71 -16.45
N ALA A 341 18.95 -3.47 -16.79
CA ALA A 341 19.34 -2.38 -17.70
C ALA A 341 18.75 -2.51 -19.12
N THR A 342 18.21 -3.68 -19.49
CA THR A 342 17.46 -3.90 -20.75
C THR A 342 15.95 -4.06 -20.58
N ALA A 343 15.42 -4.01 -19.35
CA ALA A 343 13.99 -4.24 -19.08
C ALA A 343 13.30 -3.10 -18.30
N ALA A 344 14.04 -2.17 -17.70
CA ALA A 344 13.50 -1.08 -16.88
C ALA A 344 13.12 0.18 -17.67
N ALA A 345 12.57 0.02 -18.87
CA ALA A 345 11.75 1.07 -19.47
C ALA A 345 10.34 0.95 -18.87
N GLU A 346 10.02 1.86 -17.94
CA GLU A 346 8.68 2.18 -17.42
C GLU A 346 7.62 1.07 -17.59
N LEU A 347 7.67 0.05 -16.75
CA LEU A 347 6.48 -0.77 -16.51
C LEU A 347 5.66 -0.08 -15.41
N PRO A 348 4.42 0.37 -15.69
CA PRO A 348 3.56 0.92 -14.67
C PRO A 348 3.35 -0.15 -13.60
N ALA A 349 3.57 0.22 -12.35
CA ALA A 349 3.30 -0.62 -11.19
C ALA A 349 1.81 -0.99 -11.18
N GLU A 350 1.49 -2.15 -11.74
CA GLU A 350 0.18 -2.74 -11.68
C GLU A 350 0.09 -3.50 -10.36
N GLU A 351 -0.61 -2.93 -9.38
CA GLU A 351 -0.99 -3.66 -8.16
C GLU A 351 -1.74 -4.94 -8.57
N PRO A 352 -1.30 -6.13 -8.12
CA PRO A 352 -1.93 -7.39 -8.48
C PRO A 352 -3.21 -7.55 -7.66
N VAL A 353 -4.29 -6.91 -8.12
CA VAL A 353 -5.64 -7.30 -7.70
C VAL A 353 -5.79 -8.79 -8.06
N PRO A 354 -6.16 -9.67 -7.11
CA PRO A 354 -6.23 -11.10 -7.37
C PRO A 354 -7.13 -11.38 -8.59
N PRO A 355 -6.73 -12.31 -9.48
CA PRO A 355 -7.42 -12.56 -10.75
C PRO A 355 -8.90 -12.88 -10.55
N LEU A 356 -9.24 -13.53 -9.43
CA LEU A 356 -10.62 -13.87 -9.06
C LEU A 356 -11.48 -12.63 -8.78
N ARG A 357 -10.93 -11.58 -8.14
CA ARG A 357 -11.67 -10.35 -7.82
C ARG A 357 -11.92 -9.52 -9.09
N ARG A 358 -10.95 -9.47 -10.01
CA ARG A 358 -11.13 -8.84 -11.33
C ARG A 358 -12.17 -9.59 -12.17
N ALA A 359 -12.10 -10.93 -12.19
CA ALA A 359 -13.09 -11.76 -12.88
C ALA A 359 -14.49 -11.57 -12.28
N ALA A 360 -14.63 -11.55 -10.95
CA ALA A 360 -15.91 -11.35 -10.28
C ALA A 360 -16.53 -9.96 -10.56
N ALA A 361 -15.71 -8.91 -10.62
CA ALA A 361 -16.18 -7.55 -10.93
C ALA A 361 -16.79 -7.43 -12.33
N ILE A 362 -16.40 -8.30 -13.27
CA ILE A 362 -16.92 -8.34 -14.65
C ILE A 362 -18.08 -9.34 -14.76
N ALA A 363 -17.87 -10.55 -14.24
CA ALA A 363 -18.79 -11.67 -14.36
C ALA A 363 -20.10 -11.41 -13.63
N VAL A 364 -20.07 -10.90 -12.38
CA VAL A 364 -21.27 -10.73 -11.57
C VAL A 364 -22.28 -9.76 -12.22
N PRO A 365 -21.90 -8.53 -12.63
CA PRO A 365 -22.83 -7.66 -13.33
C PRO A 365 -23.27 -8.22 -14.69
N GLY A 366 -22.37 -8.89 -15.43
CA GLY A 366 -22.72 -9.51 -16.72
C GLY A 366 -23.79 -10.59 -16.59
N PHE A 367 -23.59 -11.55 -15.69
CA PHE A 367 -24.56 -12.63 -15.45
C PHE A 367 -25.88 -12.11 -14.87
N MET A 368 -25.82 -11.14 -13.93
CA MET A 368 -27.04 -10.53 -13.41
C MET A 368 -27.81 -9.74 -14.49
N SER A 369 -27.11 -9.05 -15.39
CA SER A 369 -27.72 -8.38 -16.54
C SER A 369 -28.47 -9.37 -17.44
N LEU A 370 -27.82 -10.49 -17.79
CA LEU A 370 -28.40 -11.55 -18.61
C LEU A 370 -29.59 -12.23 -17.92
N GLY A 371 -29.50 -12.45 -16.61
CA GLY A 371 -30.60 -13.01 -15.82
C GLY A 371 -31.85 -12.11 -15.85
N LEU A 372 -31.67 -10.81 -15.60
CA LEU A 372 -32.76 -9.84 -15.58
C LEU A 372 -33.39 -9.66 -16.97
N ILE A 373 -32.59 -9.54 -18.04
CA ILE A 373 -33.17 -9.41 -19.39
C ILE A 373 -33.90 -10.71 -19.80
N SER A 374 -33.36 -11.87 -19.43
CA SER A 374 -34.03 -13.14 -19.71
C SER A 374 -35.36 -13.23 -18.96
N GLN A 375 -35.41 -12.85 -17.69
CA GLN A 375 -36.64 -12.86 -16.91
C GLN A 375 -37.66 -11.85 -17.46
N PHE A 376 -37.23 -10.62 -17.75
CA PHE A 376 -38.05 -9.57 -18.38
C PHE A 376 -38.74 -10.06 -19.66
N LEU A 377 -38.01 -10.79 -20.53
CA LEU A 377 -38.55 -11.30 -21.80
C LEU A 377 -39.48 -12.51 -21.60
N LEU A 378 -39.20 -13.37 -20.61
CA LEU A 378 -39.92 -14.63 -20.42
C LEU A 378 -41.19 -14.48 -19.58
N THR A 379 -41.29 -13.45 -18.75
CA THR A 379 -42.43 -13.26 -17.84
C THR A 379 -43.32 -12.03 -18.11
N PRO A 380 -43.52 -11.52 -19.35
CA PRO A 380 -44.45 -10.43 -19.58
C PRO A 380 -45.89 -10.86 -19.26
N GLU A 381 -46.63 -10.02 -18.55
CA GLU A 381 -48.04 -10.27 -18.24
C GLU A 381 -48.91 -9.78 -19.41
N TRP A 382 -49.53 -10.70 -20.12
CA TRP A 382 -50.34 -10.39 -21.29
C TRP A 382 -51.79 -10.09 -20.89
N ASN A 383 -52.30 -8.94 -21.31
CA ASN A 383 -53.65 -8.48 -21.04
C ASN A 383 -54.40 -8.11 -22.32
N GLY A 384 -55.73 -8.14 -22.28
CA GLY A 384 -56.60 -7.77 -23.40
C GLY A 384 -57.34 -8.95 -24.05
N SER A 385 -58.04 -8.68 -25.16
CA SER A 385 -58.81 -9.68 -25.91
C SER A 385 -58.03 -10.15 -27.14
N TYR A 386 -58.50 -11.18 -27.84
CA TYR A 386 -57.86 -11.71 -29.06
C TYR A 386 -57.59 -10.64 -30.15
N LEU A 387 -58.34 -9.54 -30.16
CA LEU A 387 -58.22 -8.45 -31.15
C LEU A 387 -57.31 -7.30 -30.69
N TYR A 388 -57.14 -7.12 -29.38
CA TYR A 388 -56.30 -6.08 -28.78
C TYR A 388 -55.59 -6.68 -27.56
N LYS A 389 -54.37 -7.19 -27.79
CA LYS A 389 -53.51 -7.80 -26.78
C LYS A 389 -52.33 -6.86 -26.53
N TRP A 390 -52.07 -6.51 -25.28
CA TRP A 390 -50.89 -5.74 -24.87
C TRP A 390 -50.11 -6.48 -23.77
N ALA A 391 -48.85 -6.13 -23.57
CA ALA A 391 -48.04 -6.67 -22.49
C ALA A 391 -47.84 -5.61 -21.39
N LEU A 392 -48.05 -5.98 -20.14
CA LEU A 392 -47.55 -5.23 -18.99
C LEU A 392 -46.10 -5.64 -18.75
N LEU A 393 -45.22 -4.65 -18.79
CA LEU A 393 -43.79 -4.83 -18.75
C LEU A 393 -43.19 -4.13 -17.53
N ASN A 394 -42.28 -4.83 -16.85
CA ASN A 394 -41.51 -4.24 -15.77
C ASN A 394 -40.34 -3.45 -16.36
N TRP A 395 -40.63 -2.19 -16.68
CA TRP A 395 -39.64 -1.27 -17.24
C TRP A 395 -38.44 -1.04 -16.30
N GLY A 396 -38.62 -1.23 -15.00
CA GLY A 396 -37.54 -1.14 -14.01
C GLY A 396 -36.52 -2.25 -14.15
N GLU A 397 -36.96 -3.47 -14.47
CA GLU A 397 -36.08 -4.61 -14.70
C GLU A 397 -35.23 -4.43 -15.94
N LEU A 398 -35.83 -3.96 -17.05
CA LEU A 398 -35.09 -3.60 -18.26
C LEU A 398 -34.04 -2.51 -17.98
N ALA A 399 -34.40 -1.50 -17.18
CA ALA A 399 -33.48 -0.43 -16.79
C ALA A 399 -32.29 -0.97 -15.96
N VAL A 400 -32.54 -1.82 -14.96
CA VAL A 400 -31.47 -2.40 -14.13
C VAL A 400 -30.60 -3.36 -14.95
N ALA A 401 -31.20 -4.15 -15.85
CA ALA A 401 -30.46 -5.01 -16.78
C ALA A 401 -29.48 -4.21 -17.66
N ALA A 402 -29.94 -3.08 -18.21
CA ALA A 402 -29.13 -2.16 -19.01
C ALA A 402 -28.01 -1.50 -18.18
N VAL A 403 -28.30 -1.08 -16.94
CA VAL A 403 -27.29 -0.55 -16.01
C VAL A 403 -26.21 -1.59 -15.72
N PHE A 404 -26.58 -2.83 -15.45
CA PHE A 404 -25.62 -3.92 -15.22
C PHE A 404 -24.80 -4.26 -16.45
N ALA A 405 -25.38 -4.20 -17.65
CA ALA A 405 -24.63 -4.36 -18.90
C ALA A 405 -23.53 -3.30 -19.07
N VAL A 406 -23.83 -2.04 -18.72
CA VAL A 406 -22.85 -0.95 -18.75
C VAL A 406 -21.77 -1.14 -17.68
N ILE A 407 -22.14 -1.55 -16.46
CA ILE A 407 -21.17 -1.84 -15.39
C ILE A 407 -20.23 -2.99 -15.81
N ALA A 408 -20.77 -4.08 -16.35
CA ALA A 408 -20.00 -5.21 -16.83
C ALA A 408 -19.02 -4.80 -17.94
N SER A 409 -19.51 -4.00 -18.90
CA SER A 409 -18.71 -3.52 -20.02
C SER A 409 -17.58 -2.61 -19.55
N LEU A 410 -17.85 -1.65 -18.66
CA LEU A 410 -16.84 -0.78 -18.07
C LEU A 410 -15.80 -1.55 -17.25
N GLY A 411 -16.22 -2.58 -16.51
CA GLY A 411 -15.30 -3.49 -15.82
C GLY A 411 -14.39 -4.24 -16.79
N ALA A 412 -14.95 -4.81 -17.86
CA ALA A 412 -14.20 -5.52 -18.90
C ALA A 412 -13.25 -4.61 -19.68
N GLY A 413 -13.60 -3.33 -19.81
CA GLY A 413 -12.79 -2.31 -20.47
C GLY A 413 -11.38 -2.15 -19.94
N THR A 414 -11.19 -2.36 -18.65
CA THR A 414 -9.87 -2.31 -18.02
C THR A 414 -8.96 -3.44 -18.46
N VAL A 415 -9.55 -4.62 -18.73
CA VAL A 415 -8.85 -5.80 -19.26
C VAL A 415 -8.58 -5.65 -20.76
N LEU A 416 -9.52 -5.07 -21.50
CA LEU A 416 -9.33 -4.74 -22.91
C LEU A 416 -8.25 -3.67 -23.10
N ALA A 417 -8.24 -2.62 -22.28
CA ALA A 417 -7.22 -1.58 -22.32
C ALA A 417 -5.83 -2.14 -22.04
N SER A 418 -5.67 -3.04 -21.06
CA SER A 418 -4.38 -3.66 -20.76
C SER A 418 -3.91 -4.62 -21.87
N THR A 419 -4.83 -5.39 -22.46
CA THR A 419 -4.50 -6.31 -23.57
C THR A 419 -4.22 -5.59 -24.90
N ILE A 420 -4.87 -4.45 -25.16
CA ILE A 420 -4.58 -3.59 -26.31
C ILE A 420 -3.24 -2.89 -26.11
N ALA A 421 -2.97 -2.34 -24.91
CA ALA A 421 -1.68 -1.75 -24.57
C ALA A 421 -0.51 -2.73 -24.77
N ALA A 422 -0.71 -4.02 -24.45
CA ALA A 422 0.28 -5.07 -24.69
C ALA A 422 0.51 -5.41 -26.17
N ARG A 423 -0.36 -4.98 -27.10
CA ARG A 423 -0.33 -5.32 -28.54
C ARG A 423 -0.03 -4.12 -29.44
N THR A 424 -0.17 -2.89 -28.97
CA THR A 424 0.08 -1.67 -29.76
C THR A 424 1.50 -1.12 -29.56
N SER A 425 2.17 -0.77 -30.66
CA SER A 425 3.50 -0.13 -30.70
C SER A 425 3.58 1.17 -29.85
N PRO A 426 4.78 1.57 -29.36
CA PRO A 426 4.99 2.59 -28.32
C PRO A 426 4.67 4.05 -28.71
N ALA A 427 3.90 4.29 -29.78
CA ALA A 427 3.67 5.63 -30.34
C ALA A 427 2.51 6.42 -29.69
N VAL A 428 1.71 5.81 -28.81
CA VAL A 428 0.51 6.45 -28.22
C VAL A 428 0.65 6.56 -26.71
N SER A 429 0.37 7.75 -26.14
CA SER A 429 0.50 7.98 -24.70
C SER A 429 -0.40 7.03 -23.87
N PRO A 430 0.08 6.50 -22.73
CA PRO A 430 -0.71 5.57 -21.89
C PRO A 430 -2.05 6.15 -21.39
N GLY A 431 -2.12 7.47 -21.18
CA GLY A 431 -3.36 8.17 -20.84
C GLY A 431 -4.40 8.14 -21.97
N SER A 432 -3.95 8.29 -23.23
CA SER A 432 -4.83 8.16 -24.40
C SER A 432 -5.34 6.73 -24.56
N GLN A 433 -4.49 5.71 -24.32
CA GLN A 433 -4.90 4.30 -24.42
C GLN A 433 -5.97 3.95 -23.37
N THR A 434 -5.77 4.38 -22.12
CA THR A 434 -6.76 4.20 -21.04
C THR A 434 -8.07 4.94 -21.34
N GLY A 435 -8.00 6.18 -21.83
CA GLY A 435 -9.17 6.95 -22.25
C GLY A 435 -9.96 6.27 -23.37
N THR A 436 -9.27 5.78 -24.41
CA THR A 436 -9.89 5.02 -25.50
C THR A 436 -10.53 3.72 -24.99
N GLY A 437 -9.88 3.02 -24.05
CA GLY A 437 -10.43 1.81 -23.42
C GLY A 437 -11.74 2.08 -22.66
N ILE A 438 -11.80 3.15 -21.86
CA ILE A 438 -13.02 3.54 -21.14
C ILE A 438 -14.14 3.89 -22.11
N LEU A 439 -13.85 4.67 -23.16
CA LEU A 439 -14.85 5.06 -24.17
C LEU A 439 -15.38 3.86 -24.96
N ALA A 440 -14.49 2.98 -25.45
CA ALA A 440 -14.88 1.78 -26.18
C ALA A 440 -15.80 0.89 -25.35
N SER A 441 -15.54 0.80 -24.06
CA SER A 441 -16.30 -0.02 -23.11
C SER A 441 -17.65 0.59 -22.75
N ALA A 442 -17.70 1.91 -22.58
CA ALA A 442 -18.95 2.63 -22.44
C ALA A 442 -19.82 2.47 -23.69
N SER A 443 -19.23 2.59 -24.89
CA SER A 443 -19.92 2.37 -26.17
C SER A 443 -20.45 0.95 -26.32
N LEU A 444 -19.67 -0.07 -25.91
CA LEU A 444 -20.11 -1.46 -25.90
C LEU A 444 -21.32 -1.64 -24.97
N GLY A 445 -21.28 -1.09 -23.76
CA GLY A 445 -22.40 -1.14 -22.82
C GLY A 445 -23.67 -0.49 -23.37
N VAL A 446 -23.54 0.66 -24.05
CA VAL A 446 -24.66 1.33 -24.72
C VAL A 446 -25.23 0.47 -25.85
N ALA A 447 -24.36 -0.16 -26.66
CA ALA A 447 -24.78 -1.03 -27.75
C ALA A 447 -25.54 -2.27 -27.24
N VAL A 448 -25.05 -2.91 -26.17
CA VAL A 448 -25.73 -4.05 -25.53
C VAL A 448 -27.10 -3.64 -24.98
N SER A 449 -27.20 -2.51 -24.29
CA SER A 449 -28.48 -1.99 -23.79
C SER A 449 -29.44 -1.62 -24.92
N GLY A 450 -28.95 -1.04 -26.01
CA GLY A 450 -29.74 -0.80 -27.22
C GLY A 450 -30.25 -2.11 -27.85
N MET A 451 -29.41 -3.15 -27.86
CA MET A 451 -29.80 -4.48 -28.34
C MET A 451 -30.89 -5.10 -27.47
N TYR A 452 -30.81 -4.97 -26.13
CA TYR A 452 -31.90 -5.41 -25.23
C TYR A 452 -33.22 -4.73 -25.58
N ALA A 453 -33.20 -3.43 -25.91
CA ALA A 453 -34.41 -2.73 -26.33
C ALA A 453 -34.98 -3.26 -27.64
N VAL A 454 -34.12 -3.49 -28.64
CA VAL A 454 -34.54 -4.02 -29.95
C VAL A 454 -35.07 -5.45 -29.81
N VAL A 455 -34.36 -6.32 -29.09
CA VAL A 455 -34.79 -7.70 -28.83
C VAL A 455 -36.11 -7.71 -28.07
N GLY A 456 -36.28 -6.89 -27.04
CA GLY A 456 -37.54 -6.76 -26.31
C GLY A 456 -38.70 -6.34 -27.20
N SER A 457 -38.49 -5.31 -28.03
CA SER A 457 -39.48 -4.84 -28.99
C SER A 457 -39.89 -5.92 -29.99
N LEU A 458 -38.92 -6.65 -30.56
CA LEU A 458 -39.19 -7.73 -31.53
C LEU A 458 -39.86 -8.94 -30.88
N TYR A 459 -39.42 -9.31 -29.68
CA TYR A 459 -39.93 -10.50 -28.98
C TYR A 459 -41.35 -10.29 -28.45
N ILE A 460 -41.64 -9.10 -27.91
CA ILE A 460 -42.97 -8.75 -27.37
C ILE A 460 -43.90 -8.26 -28.49
N GLY A 461 -43.36 -7.75 -29.61
CA GLY A 461 -44.16 -7.22 -30.71
C GLY A 461 -44.70 -5.80 -30.47
N ASP A 462 -44.14 -5.08 -29.50
CA ASP A 462 -44.51 -3.71 -29.15
C ASP A 462 -43.54 -2.68 -29.76
N PRO A 463 -43.96 -1.42 -29.99
CA PRO A 463 -43.11 -0.38 -30.55
C PRO A 463 -41.83 -0.13 -29.73
N ALA A 464 -40.69 -0.02 -30.43
CA ALA A 464 -39.36 0.12 -29.81
C ALA A 464 -39.19 1.36 -28.92
N GLY A 465 -40.05 2.37 -29.04
CA GLY A 465 -39.92 3.65 -28.32
C GLY A 465 -39.87 3.48 -26.78
N GLY A 466 -40.74 2.64 -26.22
CA GLY A 466 -40.76 2.37 -24.78
C GLY A 466 -39.48 1.66 -24.31
N PHE A 467 -39.08 0.63 -25.05
CA PHE A 467 -37.87 -0.15 -24.79
C PHE A 467 -36.60 0.70 -24.86
N LEU A 468 -36.46 1.53 -25.89
CA LEU A 468 -35.31 2.43 -26.04
C LEU A 468 -35.24 3.45 -24.91
N ARG A 469 -36.39 4.02 -24.51
CA ARG A 469 -36.44 4.96 -23.38
C ARG A 469 -35.93 4.33 -22.09
N TRP A 470 -36.42 3.14 -21.75
CA TRP A 470 -36.07 2.49 -20.48
C TRP A 470 -34.73 1.77 -20.49
N ALA A 471 -34.20 1.39 -21.66
CA ALA A 471 -32.85 0.86 -21.76
C ALA A 471 -31.77 1.94 -21.79
N LEU A 472 -32.03 3.11 -22.42
CA LEU A 472 -31.00 4.12 -22.67
C LEU A 472 -31.03 5.33 -21.72
N LEU A 473 -32.20 5.81 -21.30
CA LEU A 473 -32.26 6.97 -20.41
C LEU A 473 -31.62 6.71 -19.03
N PRO A 474 -31.83 5.56 -18.37
CA PRO A 474 -31.25 5.30 -17.06
C PRO A 474 -29.71 5.19 -17.08
N ILE A 475 -29.12 4.75 -18.20
CA ILE A 475 -27.67 4.60 -18.33
C ILE A 475 -26.96 5.88 -18.78
N ALA A 476 -27.69 6.84 -19.37
CA ALA A 476 -27.13 8.10 -19.88
C ALA A 476 -26.21 8.84 -18.88
N PRO A 477 -26.58 9.06 -17.60
CA PRO A 477 -25.69 9.73 -16.65
C PRO A 477 -24.43 8.93 -16.31
N ILE A 478 -24.50 7.59 -16.33
CA ILE A 478 -23.34 6.71 -16.10
C ILE A 478 -22.36 6.83 -17.27
N VAL A 479 -22.87 6.81 -18.49
CA VAL A 479 -22.07 6.95 -19.72
C VAL A 479 -21.44 8.34 -19.80
N ALA A 480 -22.16 9.39 -19.42
CA ALA A 480 -21.62 10.75 -19.34
C ALA A 480 -20.46 10.84 -18.33
N ALA A 481 -20.60 10.26 -17.14
CA ALA A 481 -19.51 10.20 -16.16
C ALA A 481 -18.30 9.42 -16.71
N ALA A 482 -18.52 8.30 -17.40
CA ALA A 482 -17.47 7.53 -18.07
C ALA A 482 -16.72 8.34 -19.14
N ALA A 483 -17.44 9.09 -19.97
CA ALA A 483 -16.84 9.96 -20.99
C ALA A 483 -15.99 11.07 -20.36
N VAL A 484 -16.46 11.68 -19.26
CA VAL A 484 -15.68 12.70 -18.53
C VAL A 484 -14.41 12.09 -17.93
N MET A 485 -14.50 10.90 -17.31
CA MET A 485 -13.31 10.20 -16.80
C MET A 485 -12.31 9.88 -17.90
N ALA A 486 -12.77 9.43 -19.08
CA ALA A 486 -11.91 9.17 -20.22
C ALA A 486 -11.21 10.46 -20.73
N LEU A 487 -11.94 11.58 -20.79
CA LEU A 487 -11.38 12.87 -21.18
C LEU A 487 -10.31 13.34 -20.17
N VAL A 488 -10.55 13.16 -18.88
CA VAL A 488 -9.59 13.47 -17.82
C VAL A 488 -8.36 12.56 -17.93
N ALA A 489 -8.55 11.25 -18.15
CA ALA A 489 -7.48 10.28 -18.35
C ALA A 489 -6.56 10.63 -19.53
N ALA A 490 -7.16 11.09 -20.63
CA ALA A 490 -6.43 11.48 -21.84
C ALA A 490 -5.66 12.80 -21.68
N ARG A 491 -6.13 13.72 -20.82
CA ARG A 491 -5.56 15.08 -20.67
C ARG A 491 -4.59 15.23 -19.49
N GLN A 492 -4.73 14.44 -18.43
CA GLN A 492 -3.90 14.53 -17.22
C GLN A 492 -3.35 13.15 -16.89
N TRP A 493 -2.07 12.89 -17.17
CA TRP A 493 -1.44 11.62 -16.82
C TRP A 493 -1.14 11.55 -15.32
N ARG A 494 -2.17 11.22 -14.55
CA ARG A 494 -2.05 10.82 -13.15
C ARG A 494 -2.78 9.50 -12.97
N ILE A 495 -2.08 8.50 -12.45
CA ILE A 495 -2.69 7.24 -12.04
C ILE A 495 -3.48 7.53 -10.76
N PRO A 496 -4.80 7.32 -10.72
CA PRO A 496 -5.58 7.50 -9.50
C PRO A 496 -5.12 6.50 -8.42
N GLN A 497 -5.23 6.87 -7.14
CA GLN A 497 -4.88 5.98 -6.02
C GLN A 497 -5.64 4.65 -6.14
N GLY A 498 -4.91 3.52 -6.18
CA GLY A 498 -5.43 2.16 -6.41
C GLY A 498 -5.61 1.75 -7.87
N GLY A 499 -5.21 2.57 -8.85
CA GLY A 499 -5.24 2.23 -10.27
C GLY A 499 -6.61 2.34 -10.95
N TRP A 500 -6.61 2.29 -12.28
CA TRP A 500 -7.83 2.44 -13.10
C TRP A 500 -8.82 1.28 -12.93
N SER A 501 -8.32 0.06 -12.70
CA SER A 501 -9.16 -1.11 -12.42
C SER A 501 -9.97 -0.96 -11.14
N GLN A 502 -9.36 -0.42 -10.07
CA GLN A 502 -10.06 -0.19 -8.81
C GLN A 502 -10.96 1.05 -8.89
N LEU A 503 -10.58 2.03 -9.72
CA LEU A 503 -11.44 3.18 -9.99
C LEU A 503 -12.77 2.74 -10.62
N LEU A 504 -12.71 1.83 -11.59
CA LEU A 504 -13.86 1.38 -12.37
C LEU A 504 -14.61 0.18 -11.74
N ALA A 505 -14.09 -0.42 -10.66
CA ALA A 505 -14.69 -1.57 -9.98
C ALA A 505 -15.91 -1.17 -9.13
N PHE A 506 -17.11 -1.38 -9.70
CA PHE A 506 -18.37 -1.15 -8.99
C PHE A 506 -18.61 -2.20 -7.88
N PRO A 507 -19.23 -1.86 -6.74
CA PRO A 507 -19.48 -2.80 -5.65
C PRO A 507 -20.38 -3.98 -6.07
N THR A 508 -19.81 -5.19 -6.19
CA THR A 508 -20.54 -6.40 -6.59
C THR A 508 -21.67 -6.76 -5.63
N GLY A 509 -21.52 -6.48 -4.33
CA GLY A 509 -22.59 -6.66 -3.34
C GLY A 509 -23.84 -5.84 -3.63
N SER A 510 -23.70 -4.61 -4.18
CA SER A 510 -24.84 -3.80 -4.61
C SER A 510 -25.54 -4.42 -5.83
N VAL A 511 -24.77 -4.95 -6.78
CA VAL A 511 -25.29 -5.61 -7.98
C VAL A 511 -26.10 -6.85 -7.64
N VAL A 512 -25.58 -7.72 -6.78
CA VAL A 512 -26.26 -8.95 -6.36
C VAL A 512 -27.55 -8.62 -5.61
N THR A 513 -27.47 -7.74 -4.60
CA THR A 513 -28.64 -7.37 -3.79
C THR A 513 -29.73 -6.67 -4.61
N ALA A 514 -29.37 -5.70 -5.45
CA ALA A 514 -30.32 -5.01 -6.31
C ALA A 514 -30.91 -5.91 -7.40
N GLY A 515 -30.09 -6.77 -8.01
CA GLY A 515 -30.55 -7.70 -9.04
C GLY A 515 -31.49 -8.75 -8.47
N LEU A 516 -31.13 -9.41 -7.36
CA LEU A 516 -32.05 -10.34 -6.68
C LEU A 516 -33.33 -9.65 -6.23
N GLY A 517 -33.23 -8.41 -5.74
CA GLY A 517 -34.38 -7.59 -5.39
C GLY A 517 -35.32 -7.37 -6.57
N MET A 518 -34.76 -7.02 -7.73
CA MET A 518 -35.54 -6.80 -8.96
C MET A 518 -36.15 -8.11 -9.50
N MET A 519 -35.43 -9.23 -9.46
CA MET A 519 -35.97 -10.54 -9.87
C MET A 519 -37.16 -10.96 -9.01
N LEU A 520 -37.11 -10.71 -7.70
CA LEU A 520 -38.22 -10.97 -6.77
C LEU A 520 -39.41 -10.03 -7.02
N ILE A 521 -39.14 -8.75 -7.30
CA ILE A 521 -40.19 -7.80 -7.71
C ILE A 521 -40.87 -8.32 -8.97
N GLN A 522 -40.11 -8.71 -9.99
CA GLN A 522 -40.66 -9.22 -11.24
C GLN A 522 -41.49 -10.48 -11.01
N TYR A 523 -40.95 -11.46 -10.28
CA TYR A 523 -41.69 -12.66 -9.90
C TYR A 523 -43.01 -12.31 -9.20
N SER A 524 -42.99 -11.36 -8.26
CA SER A 524 -44.19 -10.97 -7.52
C SER A 524 -45.26 -10.28 -8.37
N LEU A 525 -44.86 -9.60 -9.44
CA LEU A 525 -45.76 -8.91 -10.36
C LEU A 525 -46.42 -9.89 -11.36
N THR A 526 -45.73 -10.98 -11.70
CA THR A 526 -46.13 -11.87 -12.80
C THR A 526 -46.60 -13.25 -12.34
N ALA A 527 -46.40 -13.61 -11.07
CA ALA A 527 -46.80 -14.91 -10.53
C ALA A 527 -48.33 -15.05 -10.41
N ASP A 528 -48.84 -16.23 -10.76
CA ASP A 528 -50.26 -16.55 -10.62
C ASP A 528 -50.71 -16.48 -9.15
N ARG A 529 -51.73 -15.68 -8.88
CA ARG A 529 -52.25 -15.44 -7.53
C ARG A 529 -53.25 -16.50 -7.07
N TRP A 530 -52.76 -17.71 -6.83
CA TRP A 530 -53.54 -18.78 -6.17
C TRP A 530 -53.73 -18.48 -4.68
N PRO A 531 -54.88 -18.82 -4.05
CA PRO A 531 -55.18 -18.46 -2.66
C PRO A 531 -54.10 -18.82 -1.63
N HIS A 532 -53.42 -19.95 -1.81
CA HIS A 532 -52.35 -20.42 -0.90
C HIS A 532 -50.97 -19.78 -1.18
N MET A 533 -50.80 -19.12 -2.33
CA MET A 533 -49.54 -18.47 -2.74
C MET A 533 -49.54 -16.96 -2.52
N VAL A 534 -50.71 -16.31 -2.35
CA VAL A 534 -50.82 -14.85 -2.23
C VAL A 534 -49.90 -14.27 -1.16
N LEU A 535 -49.88 -14.88 0.04
CA LEU A 535 -49.01 -14.43 1.14
C LEU A 535 -47.52 -14.46 0.75
N TRP A 536 -47.09 -15.54 0.07
CA TRP A 536 -45.70 -15.71 -0.35
C TRP A 536 -45.31 -14.75 -1.48
N ILE A 537 -46.23 -14.49 -2.41
CA ILE A 537 -46.05 -13.53 -3.51
C ILE A 537 -45.92 -12.11 -2.95
N ASP A 538 -46.79 -11.73 -2.01
CA ASP A 538 -46.74 -10.41 -1.39
C ASP A 538 -45.47 -10.26 -0.52
N LEU A 539 -45.06 -11.30 0.22
CA LEU A 539 -43.80 -11.30 0.97
C LEU A 539 -42.59 -11.17 0.03
N ALA A 540 -42.59 -11.89 -1.10
CA ALA A 540 -41.55 -11.79 -2.12
C ALA A 540 -41.46 -10.37 -2.69
N SER A 541 -42.60 -9.70 -2.91
CA SER A 541 -42.63 -8.31 -3.38
C SER A 541 -41.94 -7.37 -2.38
N ARG A 542 -42.24 -7.48 -1.08
CA ARG A 542 -41.66 -6.62 -0.03
C ARG A 542 -40.18 -6.92 0.17
N LEU A 543 -39.81 -8.19 0.19
CA LEU A 543 -38.41 -8.61 0.26
C LEU A 543 -37.61 -8.11 -0.95
N GLY A 544 -38.19 -8.18 -2.15
CA GLY A 544 -37.58 -7.67 -3.37
C GLY A 544 -37.31 -6.17 -3.28
N GLY A 545 -38.31 -5.39 -2.85
CA GLY A 545 -38.15 -3.95 -2.61
C GLY A 545 -37.15 -3.62 -1.50
N LEU A 546 -37.11 -4.38 -0.39
CA LEU A 546 -36.11 -4.22 0.67
C LEU A 546 -34.68 -4.42 0.11
N LEU A 547 -34.46 -5.51 -0.62
CA LEU A 547 -33.17 -5.84 -1.21
C LEU A 547 -32.71 -4.79 -2.23
N LEU A 548 -33.64 -4.27 -3.05
CA LEU A 548 -33.34 -3.19 -3.99
C LEU A 548 -32.93 -1.91 -3.27
N GLY A 549 -33.61 -1.54 -2.19
CA GLY A 549 -33.25 -0.37 -1.38
C GLY A 549 -31.90 -0.53 -0.68
N VAL A 550 -31.63 -1.71 -0.11
CA VAL A 550 -30.31 -2.05 0.45
C VAL A 550 -29.22 -1.96 -0.62
N GLY A 551 -29.45 -2.54 -1.80
CA GLY A 551 -28.52 -2.49 -2.92
C GLY A 551 -28.26 -1.05 -3.40
N THR A 552 -29.29 -0.20 -3.40
CA THR A 552 -29.19 1.24 -3.72
C THR A 552 -28.31 1.97 -2.70
N VAL A 553 -28.48 1.74 -1.40
CA VAL A 553 -27.60 2.34 -0.37
C VAL A 553 -26.17 1.81 -0.45
N MET A 554 -26.00 0.51 -0.72
CA MET A 554 -24.68 -0.11 -0.90
C MET A 554 -23.92 0.48 -2.09
N ALA A 555 -24.62 0.95 -3.12
CA ALA A 555 -24.02 1.66 -4.25
C ALA A 555 -23.43 3.00 -3.83
N VAL A 556 -24.14 3.81 -3.03
CA VAL A 556 -23.76 5.21 -2.76
C VAL A 556 -22.86 5.35 -1.52
N VAL A 557 -23.17 4.61 -0.46
CA VAL A 557 -22.53 4.76 0.85
C VAL A 557 -21.40 3.75 0.96
N SER A 558 -20.19 4.20 1.28
CA SER A 558 -19.02 3.33 1.45
C SER A 558 -18.80 2.86 2.89
N GLN A 559 -19.24 3.65 3.89
CA GLN A 559 -19.03 3.34 5.30
C GLN A 559 -20.10 2.35 5.83
N PRO A 560 -19.71 1.24 6.49
CA PRO A 560 -20.64 0.19 6.89
C PRO A 560 -21.68 0.66 7.92
N ILE A 561 -21.28 1.52 8.86
CA ILE A 561 -22.20 2.08 9.88
C ILE A 561 -23.27 2.95 9.23
N LEU A 562 -22.88 3.84 8.30
CA LEU A 562 -23.83 4.68 7.58
C LEU A 562 -24.75 3.89 6.65
N ARG A 563 -24.28 2.76 6.09
CA ARG A 563 -25.14 1.85 5.32
C ARG A 563 -26.28 1.30 6.17
N LEU A 564 -26.01 0.97 7.43
CA LEU A 564 -27.01 0.40 8.33
C LEU A 564 -28.06 1.46 8.71
N ILE A 565 -27.62 2.69 8.99
CA ILE A 565 -28.51 3.79 9.38
C ILE A 565 -29.36 4.28 8.20
N LEU A 566 -28.76 4.53 7.04
CA LEU A 566 -29.46 5.03 5.85
C LEU A 566 -30.17 3.93 5.06
N GLY A 567 -29.74 2.68 5.22
CA GLY A 567 -30.28 1.51 4.54
C GLY A 567 -31.70 1.19 4.97
N ALA A 568 -31.99 1.24 6.27
CA ALA A 568 -33.29 0.85 6.79
C ALA A 568 -34.45 1.73 6.26
N PRO A 569 -34.38 3.08 6.30
CA PRO A 569 -35.46 3.92 5.75
C PRO A 569 -35.65 3.72 4.25
N LEU A 570 -34.56 3.69 3.46
CA LEU A 570 -34.66 3.54 2.01
C LEU A 570 -35.25 2.17 1.64
N ALA A 571 -34.79 1.10 2.30
CA ALA A 571 -35.30 -0.25 2.09
C ALA A 571 -36.81 -0.35 2.37
N VAL A 572 -37.28 0.24 3.47
CA VAL A 572 -38.71 0.24 3.82
C VAL A 572 -39.53 1.02 2.78
N ILE A 573 -39.04 2.18 2.33
CA ILE A 573 -39.72 2.99 1.31
C ILE A 573 -39.77 2.25 -0.03
N THR A 574 -38.66 1.66 -0.48
CA THR A 574 -38.64 0.90 -1.74
C THR A 574 -39.52 -0.34 -1.66
N ALA A 575 -39.58 -1.01 -0.50
CA ALA A 575 -40.51 -2.10 -0.24
C ALA A 575 -41.97 -1.66 -0.31
N ALA A 576 -42.30 -0.46 0.20
CA ALA A 576 -43.65 0.10 0.14
C ALA A 576 -44.09 0.45 -1.30
N LEU A 577 -43.15 0.90 -2.12
CA LEU A 577 -43.39 1.37 -3.50
C LEU A 577 -43.55 0.24 -4.53
N VAL A 578 -43.31 -1.03 -4.19
CA VAL A 578 -43.39 -2.14 -5.17
C VAL A 578 -44.79 -2.26 -5.77
N GLY A 579 -44.87 -2.14 -7.10
CA GLY A 579 -46.10 -2.27 -7.88
C GLY A 579 -45.87 -1.95 -9.36
N TRP A 580 -46.82 -2.33 -10.22
CA TRP A 580 -46.74 -2.11 -11.68
C TRP A 580 -46.42 -0.67 -12.09
N PRO A 581 -47.08 0.38 -11.54
CA PRO A 581 -46.81 1.77 -11.93
C PRO A 581 -45.45 2.29 -11.46
N ALA A 582 -44.89 1.68 -10.41
CA ALA A 582 -43.71 2.17 -9.71
C ALA A 582 -42.44 1.37 -10.04
N SER A 583 -42.55 0.24 -10.73
CA SER A 583 -41.43 -0.63 -11.10
C SER A 583 -40.35 0.13 -11.89
N GLY A 584 -40.76 0.95 -12.86
CA GLY A 584 -39.87 1.85 -13.61
C GLY A 584 -39.14 2.85 -12.71
N ILE A 585 -39.84 3.44 -11.74
CA ILE A 585 -39.25 4.41 -10.78
C ILE A 585 -38.18 3.72 -9.93
N LEU A 586 -38.45 2.50 -9.45
CA LEU A 586 -37.50 1.72 -8.67
C LEU A 586 -36.20 1.42 -9.44
N GLY A 587 -36.31 1.07 -10.72
CA GLY A 587 -35.14 0.91 -11.60
C GLY A 587 -34.38 2.23 -11.80
N ALA A 588 -35.09 3.35 -11.97
CA ALA A 588 -34.48 4.68 -12.11
C ALA A 588 -33.74 5.13 -10.84
N ILE A 589 -34.30 4.88 -9.65
CA ILE A 589 -33.64 5.18 -8.36
C ILE A 589 -32.29 4.46 -8.29
N TYR A 590 -32.26 3.16 -8.64
CA TYR A 590 -31.01 2.42 -8.64
C TYR A 590 -30.01 2.96 -9.69
N ALA A 591 -30.46 3.28 -10.89
CA ALA A 591 -29.62 3.87 -11.93
C ALA A 591 -28.99 5.20 -11.49
N ILE A 592 -29.76 6.07 -10.82
CA ILE A 592 -29.28 7.33 -10.24
C ILE A 592 -28.22 7.06 -9.17
N ALA A 593 -28.42 6.06 -8.31
CA ALA A 593 -27.45 5.67 -7.30
C ALA A 593 -26.12 5.19 -7.91
N VAL A 594 -26.17 4.39 -8.98
CA VAL A 594 -24.97 3.98 -9.74
C VAL A 594 -24.27 5.18 -10.36
N ALA A 595 -25.01 6.10 -10.97
CA ALA A 595 -24.43 7.33 -11.53
C ALA A 595 -23.78 8.21 -10.45
N ALA A 596 -24.41 8.35 -9.29
CA ALA A 596 -23.88 9.08 -8.15
C ALA A 596 -22.56 8.46 -7.64
N TRP A 597 -22.45 7.14 -7.63
CA TRP A 597 -21.19 6.45 -7.30
C TRP A 597 -20.07 6.82 -8.27
N TRP A 598 -20.35 6.79 -9.58
CA TRP A 598 -19.37 7.17 -10.61
C TRP A 598 -18.94 8.64 -10.52
N LEU A 599 -19.90 9.55 -10.31
CA LEU A 599 -19.63 10.97 -10.12
C LEU A 599 -18.80 11.22 -8.86
N ARG A 600 -19.11 10.52 -7.76
CA ARG A 600 -18.31 10.58 -6.54
C ARG A 600 -16.88 10.11 -6.80
N GLN A 601 -16.72 9.01 -7.53
CA GLN A 601 -15.41 8.46 -7.86
C GLN A 601 -14.57 9.43 -8.71
N LEU A 602 -15.19 10.01 -9.76
CA LEU A 602 -14.60 11.09 -10.56
C LEU A 602 -14.18 12.28 -9.68
N TRP A 603 -15.04 12.70 -8.75
CA TRP A 603 -14.76 13.83 -7.87
C TRP A 603 -13.61 13.55 -6.88
N THR A 604 -13.69 12.46 -6.12
CA THR A 604 -12.76 12.18 -5.02
C THR A 604 -11.43 11.58 -5.44
N ARG A 605 -11.39 10.87 -6.59
CA ARG A 605 -10.16 10.19 -7.04
C ARG A 605 -9.45 10.88 -8.19
N LEU A 606 -10.15 11.65 -9.02
CA LEU A 606 -9.56 12.32 -10.18
C LEU A 606 -9.49 13.85 -10.02
N LEU A 607 -10.58 14.51 -9.58
CA LEU A 607 -10.65 15.98 -9.54
C LEU A 607 -10.14 16.61 -8.24
N ARG A 608 -10.37 15.97 -7.08
CA ARG A 608 -9.86 16.38 -5.77
C ARG A 608 -9.26 15.16 -5.07
N PRO A 609 -8.01 14.78 -5.38
CA PRO A 609 -7.33 13.81 -4.53
C PRO A 609 -7.31 14.38 -3.11
N ALA A 610 -7.82 13.62 -2.14
CA ALA A 610 -7.78 14.03 -0.76
C ALA A 610 -6.32 14.36 -0.41
N THR A 611 -6.05 15.61 -0.05
CA THR A 611 -4.90 15.94 0.77
C THR A 611 -4.97 15.01 1.98
N PRO A 612 -3.97 14.15 2.23
CA PRO A 612 -4.02 13.28 3.39
C PRO A 612 -4.21 14.17 4.61
N ALA A 613 -5.33 13.94 5.32
CA ALA A 613 -5.63 14.66 6.54
C ALA A 613 -4.46 14.43 7.50
N ALA A 614 -3.90 15.53 8.01
CA ALA A 614 -2.93 15.50 9.10
C ALA A 614 -3.53 14.66 10.24
N ARG A 615 -2.94 13.49 10.49
CA ARG A 615 -3.13 12.71 11.70
C ARG A 615 -1.81 12.10 12.09
#